data_AF-A0A8T7JNJ4-F1
#
_entry.id   AF-A0A8T7JNJ4-F1
#
_cell.length_a   1.000
_cell.length_b   1.000
_cell.length_c   1.000
_cell.angle_alpha   90.00
_cell.angle_beta   90.00
_cell.angle_gamma   90.00
#
_symmetry.space_group_name_H-M   'P 1'
#
loop_
_entity.id
_entity.type
_entity.pdbx_description
1 polymer ?
#
loop_
_entity_poly.entity_id
_entity_poly.type
_entity_poly.pdbx_seq_one_letter_code
_entity_poly.pdbx_strand_id
1 'polypeptide(L)'
;ESEIFVYLISVPGLSYDVLERARPIIIYLRSTKDRNGKLLMDKMVANTLTGIVHFHEIPGEGTMDFAASFKALTDNGFSGYASVELYHHVASWEKALTDSYKHLSQFV
;
A
#
# COMPACT_ATOMS: atom_id res chain seq x y z
N GLU A 1 9.16 11.34 6.16
CA GLU A 1 8.54 11.73 4.88
C GLU A 1 7.65 10.63 4.31
N SER A 2 8.09 9.37 4.28
CA SER A 2 7.29 8.23 3.79
C SER A 2 5.93 8.07 4.48
N GLU A 3 5.86 8.17 5.81
CA GLU A 3 4.61 7.94 6.57
C GLU A 3 3.51 8.97 6.27
N ILE A 4 3.84 10.26 6.16
CA ILE A 4 2.87 11.32 5.82
C ILE A 4 2.31 11.10 4.40
N PHE A 5 3.18 10.74 3.45
CA PHE A 5 2.76 10.42 2.10
C PHE A 5 1.85 9.19 2.06
N VAL A 6 2.15 8.15 2.83
CA VAL A 6 1.30 6.95 2.94
C VAL A 6 -0.07 7.29 3.51
N TYR A 7 -0.18 8.19 4.49
CA TYR A 7 -1.49 8.62 4.99
C TYR A 7 -2.27 9.43 3.98
N LEU A 8 -1.60 10.30 3.22
CA LEU A 8 -2.22 11.11 2.16
C LEU A 8 -2.91 10.23 1.11
N ILE A 9 -2.24 9.15 0.69
CA ILE A 9 -2.75 8.29 -0.39
C ILE A 9 -3.69 7.19 0.11
N SER A 10 -3.72 6.89 1.42
CA SER A 10 -4.51 5.79 2.00
C SER A 10 -5.82 6.22 2.67
N VAL A 11 -6.00 7.51 2.97
CA VAL A 11 -7.18 8.02 3.68
C VAL A 11 -7.96 9.00 2.79
N PRO A 12 -9.06 8.54 2.15
CA PRO A 12 -9.90 9.40 1.33
C PRO A 12 -10.39 10.64 2.10
N GLY A 13 -10.29 11.81 1.48
CA GLY A 13 -10.74 13.08 2.04
C GLY A 13 -9.77 13.76 3.02
N LEU A 14 -8.60 13.15 3.30
CA LEU A 14 -7.57 13.78 4.12
C LEU A 14 -6.65 14.64 3.24
N SER A 15 -6.63 15.95 3.45
CA SER A 15 -5.76 16.83 2.66
C SER A 15 -4.32 16.83 3.18
N TYR A 16 -3.38 17.14 2.28
CA TYR A 16 -1.97 17.31 2.63
C TYR A 16 -1.78 18.34 3.75
N ASP A 17 -2.51 19.46 3.73
CA ASP A 17 -2.40 20.51 4.75
C ASP A 17 -2.85 20.05 6.15
N VAL A 18 -3.81 19.12 6.22
CA VAL A 18 -4.22 18.53 7.50
C VAL A 18 -3.13 17.61 8.02
N LEU A 19 -2.55 16.78 7.15
CA LEU A 19 -1.44 15.89 7.50
C LEU A 19 -0.20 16.65 7.92
N GLU A 20 0.10 17.77 7.24
CA GLU A 20 1.23 18.62 7.59
C GLU A 20 1.05 19.18 9.02
N ARG A 21 -0.13 19.73 9.30
CA ARG A 21 -0.45 20.22 10.66
C ARG A 21 -0.38 19.14 11.73
N ALA A 22 -0.60 17.88 11.38
CA ALA A 22 -0.46 16.73 12.28
C ALA A 22 0.99 16.23 12.42
N ARG A 23 1.95 16.69 11.61
CA ARG A 23 3.34 16.21 11.66
C ARG A 23 3.97 16.30 13.06
N PRO A 24 3.81 17.39 13.84
CA PRO A 24 4.41 17.48 15.17
C PRO A 24 3.88 16.42 16.14
N ILE A 25 2.57 16.14 16.12
CA ILE A 25 1.99 15.13 17.01
C ILE A 25 2.37 13.72 16.59
N ILE A 26 2.48 13.44 15.28
CA ILE A 26 2.97 12.15 14.78
C ILE A 26 4.42 11.93 15.25
N ILE A 27 5.29 12.94 15.13
CA ILE A 27 6.67 12.87 15.62
C ILE A 27 6.70 12.63 17.13
N TYR A 28 5.87 13.33 17.90
CA TYR A 28 5.76 13.12 19.35
C TYR A 28 5.38 11.67 19.68
N LEU A 29 4.34 11.13 19.05
CA LEU A 29 3.89 9.75 19.27
C LEU A 29 4.95 8.70 18.89
N ARG A 30 5.73 8.98 17.83
CA ARG A 30 6.81 8.12 17.32
C ARG A 30 8.06 8.11 18.19
N SER A 31 8.31 9.20 18.93
CA SER A 31 9.56 9.40 19.68
C SER A 31 9.38 9.29 21.19
N THR A 32 8.16 9.50 21.69
CA THR A 32 7.87 9.44 23.12
C THR A 32 7.78 8.00 23.59
N LYS A 33 8.31 7.75 24.79
CA LYS A 33 8.27 6.46 25.47
C LYS A 33 7.36 6.54 26.69
N ASP A 34 6.69 5.43 27.00
CA ASP A 34 5.97 5.25 28.25
C ASP A 34 6.93 5.05 29.44
N ARG A 35 6.36 4.90 30.63
CA ARG A 35 7.11 4.65 31.89
C ARG A 35 7.97 3.38 31.86
N ASN A 36 7.70 2.46 30.94
CA ASN A 36 8.43 1.20 30.77
C ASN A 36 9.46 1.30 29.64
N GLY A 37 9.63 2.48 29.02
CA GLY A 37 10.55 2.70 27.91
C GLY A 37 10.03 2.24 26.54
N LYS A 38 8.76 1.82 26.43
CA LYS A 38 8.15 1.42 25.15
C LYS A 38 7.66 2.66 24.40
N LEU A 39 7.89 2.72 23.09
CA LEU A 39 7.35 3.79 22.25
C LEU A 39 5.82 3.84 22.35
N LEU A 40 5.26 5.05 22.42
CA LEU A 40 3.80 5.24 22.42
C LEU A 40 3.17 4.74 21.13
N MET A 41 3.87 4.88 20.00
CA MET A 41 3.44 4.37 18.70
C MET A 41 4.64 3.78 17.94
N ASP A 42 4.73 2.45 17.89
CA ASP A 42 5.84 1.70 17.28
C ASP A 42 5.54 1.22 15.84
N LYS A 43 4.29 1.33 15.38
CA LYS A 43 3.85 0.92 14.03
C LYS A 43 3.06 2.01 13.31
N MET A 44 3.11 2.01 11.97
CA MET A 44 2.29 2.90 11.13
C MET A 44 0.80 2.63 11.32
N VAL A 45 0.01 3.70 11.43
CA VAL A 45 -1.45 3.64 11.47
C VAL A 45 -1.95 3.69 10.03
N ALA A 46 -1.78 2.59 9.30
CA ALA A 46 -2.36 2.49 7.97
C ALA A 46 -3.88 2.29 8.08
N ASN A 47 -4.61 2.73 7.06
CA ASN A 47 -6.02 2.37 6.90
C ASN A 47 -6.13 0.89 6.52
N THR A 48 -5.88 0.01 7.48
CA THR A 48 -6.16 -1.41 7.30
C THR A 48 -6.89 -1.94 8.52
N LEU A 49 -8.04 -2.54 8.24
CA LEU A 49 -8.80 -3.35 9.18
C LEU A 49 -7.93 -4.47 9.81
N THR A 50 -6.79 -4.80 9.19
CA THR A 50 -5.91 -5.92 9.50
C THR A 50 -4.53 -5.54 10.07
N GLY A 51 -4.18 -4.25 10.15
CA GLY A 51 -2.88 -3.80 10.66
C GLY A 51 -1.68 -4.01 9.70
N ILE A 52 -1.94 -4.33 8.44
CA ILE A 52 -0.94 -4.42 7.37
C ILE A 52 -0.80 -3.03 6.71
N VAL A 53 0.37 -2.60 6.25
CA VAL A 53 0.45 -1.35 5.49
C VAL A 53 -0.26 -1.55 4.15
N HIS A 54 -1.12 -0.62 3.73
CA HIS A 54 -1.70 -0.64 2.39
C HIS A 54 -0.59 -0.34 1.38
N PHE A 55 0.17 -1.37 1.03
CA PHE A 55 1.34 -1.34 0.17
C PHE A 55 1.11 -2.30 -0.99
N HIS A 56 1.21 -1.79 -2.21
CA HIS A 56 1.03 -2.59 -3.41
C HIS A 56 2.37 -3.19 -3.80
N GLU A 57 2.53 -4.49 -3.56
CA GLU A 57 3.67 -5.25 -4.04
C GLU A 57 3.62 -5.36 -5.57
N ILE A 58 4.79 -5.48 -6.21
CA ILE A 58 4.86 -5.77 -7.65
C ILE A 58 4.27 -7.19 -7.85
N PRO A 59 3.33 -7.39 -8.80
CA PRO A 59 2.84 -8.71 -9.17
C PRO A 59 3.97 -9.76 -9.29
N GLY A 60 3.86 -10.82 -8.50
CA GLY A 60 4.87 -11.89 -8.40
C GLY A 60 5.83 -11.78 -7.22
N GLU A 61 5.93 -10.61 -6.56
CA GLU A 61 6.71 -10.45 -5.32
C GLU A 61 5.87 -10.71 -4.05
N GLY A 62 4.54 -10.54 -4.16
CA GLY A 62 3.60 -10.75 -3.05
C GLY A 62 2.99 -12.15 -2.96
N THR A 63 1.92 -12.27 -2.18
CA THR A 63 1.25 -13.55 -1.89
C THR A 63 -0.08 -13.77 -2.63
N MET A 64 -0.45 -12.87 -3.55
CA MET A 64 -1.69 -12.97 -4.31
C MET A 64 -1.62 -14.11 -5.35
N ASP A 65 -2.60 -15.01 -5.32
CA ASP A 65 -2.79 -16.04 -6.35
C ASP A 65 -3.56 -15.47 -7.54
N PHE A 66 -2.82 -14.94 -8.52
CA PHE A 66 -3.40 -14.37 -9.74
C PHE A 66 -4.13 -15.42 -10.58
N ALA A 67 -3.62 -16.66 -10.64
CA ALA A 67 -4.22 -17.72 -11.44
C ALA A 67 -5.63 -18.05 -10.93
N ALA A 68 -5.76 -18.29 -9.62
CA ALA A 68 -7.05 -18.57 -8.99
C ALA A 68 -7.99 -17.37 -9.08
N SER A 69 -7.46 -16.15 -8.91
CA SER A 69 -8.26 -14.91 -8.98
C SER A 69 -8.84 -14.69 -10.38
N PHE A 70 -8.03 -14.80 -11.43
CA PHE A 70 -8.50 -14.65 -12.81
C PHE A 70 -9.45 -15.77 -13.21
N LYS A 71 -9.18 -17.01 -12.80
CA LYS A 71 -10.11 -18.13 -13.00
C LYS A 71 -11.47 -17.85 -12.35
N ALA A 72 -11.50 -17.38 -11.12
CA ALA A 72 -12.75 -17.07 -10.44
C ALA A 72 -13.52 -15.95 -11.18
N LEU A 73 -12.84 -14.93 -11.70
CA LEU A 73 -13.46 -13.86 -12.48
C LEU A 73 -14.06 -14.39 -13.79
N THR A 74 -13.29 -15.16 -14.57
CA THR A 74 -13.75 -15.69 -15.87
C THR A 74 -14.86 -16.72 -15.72
N ASP A 75 -14.75 -17.63 -14.74
CA ASP A 75 -15.78 -18.64 -14.44
C ASP A 75 -17.14 -18.00 -14.07
N ASN A 76 -17.12 -16.76 -13.56
CA ASN A 76 -18.31 -16.00 -13.20
C ASN A 76 -18.67 -14.92 -14.23
N GLY A 77 -18.17 -15.04 -15.46
CA GLY A 77 -18.60 -14.24 -16.60
C GLY A 77 -17.98 -12.85 -16.71
N PHE A 78 -16.92 -12.54 -15.96
CA PHE A 78 -16.18 -11.29 -16.14
C PHE A 78 -15.36 -11.35 -17.44
N SER A 79 -15.54 -10.35 -18.31
CA SER A 79 -14.83 -10.20 -19.59
C SER A 79 -14.24 -8.79 -19.79
N GLY A 80 -14.02 -8.07 -18.68
CA GLY A 80 -13.49 -6.71 -18.69
C GLY A 80 -11.97 -6.65 -18.65
N TYR A 81 -11.46 -5.45 -18.34
CA TYR A 81 -10.03 -5.20 -18.17
C TYR A 81 -9.71 -5.00 -16.68
N ALA A 82 -8.48 -5.35 -16.29
CA ALA A 82 -7.91 -5.03 -14.98
C ALA A 82 -6.77 -4.03 -15.14
N SER A 83 -6.65 -3.11 -14.17
CA SER A 83 -5.51 -2.20 -14.04
C SER A 83 -4.72 -2.53 -12.79
N VAL A 84 -3.39 -2.33 -12.85
CA VAL A 84 -2.50 -2.51 -11.70
C VAL A 84 -2.03 -1.14 -11.22
N GLU A 85 -2.28 -0.83 -9.94
CA GLU A 85 -1.85 0.43 -9.33
C GLU A 85 -0.51 0.22 -8.60
N LEU A 86 0.56 0.86 -9.07
CA LEU A 86 1.92 0.70 -8.51
C LEU A 86 2.51 2.02 -7.99
N TYR A 87 1.67 2.90 -7.44
CA TYR A 87 2.08 4.23 -6.97
C TYR A 87 3.09 4.19 -5.81
N HIS A 88 3.32 3.03 -5.19
CA HIS A 88 4.39 2.82 -4.21
C HIS A 88 5.78 2.75 -4.85
N HIS A 89 5.87 2.51 -6.16
CA HIS A 89 7.12 2.23 -6.88
C HIS A 89 7.51 3.35 -7.85
N VAL A 90 7.12 4.61 -7.60
CA VAL A 90 7.37 5.75 -8.52
C VAL A 90 8.86 5.89 -8.86
N ALA A 91 9.74 5.72 -7.88
CA ALA A 91 11.19 5.81 -8.09
C ALA A 91 11.77 4.67 -8.95
N SER A 92 11.06 3.54 -9.05
CA SER A 92 11.48 2.33 -9.76
C SER A 92 10.40 1.85 -10.73
N TRP A 93 9.71 2.80 -11.39
CA TRP A 93 8.52 2.51 -12.18
C TRP A 93 8.81 1.58 -13.37
N GLU A 94 9.99 1.67 -13.99
CA GLU A 94 10.38 0.81 -15.12
C GLU A 94 10.49 -0.65 -14.72
N LYS A 95 11.13 -0.93 -13.56
CA LYS A 95 11.20 -2.27 -12.98
C LYS A 95 9.79 -2.76 -12.64
N ALA A 96 9.02 -1.93 -11.95
CA ALA A 96 7.66 -2.26 -11.53
C ALA A 96 6.78 -2.62 -12.74
N LEU A 97 6.84 -1.84 -13.82
CA LEU A 97 6.13 -2.13 -15.07
C LEU A 97 6.61 -3.44 -15.71
N THR A 98 7.93 -3.58 -15.89
CA THR A 98 8.52 -4.72 -16.60
C THR A 98 8.23 -6.05 -15.89
N ASP A 99 8.43 -6.08 -14.58
CA ASP A 99 8.23 -7.29 -13.78
C ASP A 99 6.74 -7.64 -13.67
N SER A 100 5.87 -6.63 -13.49
CA SER A 100 4.41 -6.84 -13.49
C SER A 100 3.94 -7.43 -14.81
N TYR A 101 4.37 -6.85 -15.94
CA TYR A 101 4.01 -7.33 -17.25
C TYR A 101 4.49 -8.76 -17.47
N LYS A 102 5.75 -9.05 -17.14
CA LYS A 102 6.32 -10.40 -17.24
C LYS A 102 5.55 -11.41 -16.40
N HIS A 103 5.17 -11.06 -15.17
CA HIS A 103 4.42 -11.96 -14.30
C HIS A 103 2.97 -12.13 -14.74
N LEU A 104 2.29 -11.07 -15.18
CA LEU A 104 0.86 -11.13 -15.49
C LEU A 104 0.54 -11.65 -16.90
N SER A 105 1.42 -11.39 -17.88
CA SER A 105 1.23 -11.80 -19.27
C SER A 105 1.09 -13.32 -19.47
N GLN A 106 1.51 -14.14 -18.51
CA GLN A 106 1.31 -15.59 -18.58
C GLN A 106 -0.16 -16.02 -18.36
N PHE A 107 -1.01 -15.12 -17.86
CA PHE A 107 -2.42 -15.40 -17.57
C PHE A 107 -3.39 -14.80 -18.62
N VAL A 108 -2.86 -14.15 -19.65
CA VAL A 108 -3.61 -13.43 -20.68
C VAL A 108 -3.45 -14.10 -22.04
#